data_AF-A0A0B7BSC7-F1
#
_entry.id   AF-A0A0B7BSC7-F1
#
_cell.length_a   1.000
_cell.length_b   1.000
_cell.length_c   1.000
_cell.angle_alpha   90.00
_cell.angle_beta   90.00
_cell.angle_gamma   90.00
#
_symmetry.space_group_name_H-M   'P 1'
#
loop_
_entity.id
_entity.type
_entity.pdbx_description
1 polymer ?
#
loop_
_entity_poly.entity_id
_entity_poly.type
_entity_poly.pdbx_seq_one_letter_code
_entity_poly.pdbx_strand_id
1 'polypeptide(L)' 'MTTESEQDLQELVDQLDRTSKEYGLDINIQKTKTMVINKEMEKPKMNIKIHGELLHQVKSFLYL' A
#
# COMPACT_ATOMS: atom_id res chain seq x y z
N MET A 1 -5.25 3.93 -5.51
CA MET A 1 -3.97 3.95 -6.25
C MET A 1 -3.67 2.53 -6.69
N THR A 2 -3.23 2.36 -7.93
CA THR A 2 -2.88 1.07 -8.52
C THR A 2 -1.62 1.28 -9.36
N THR A 3 -0.65 0.38 -9.24
CA THR A 3 0.61 0.42 -9.97
C THR A 3 0.92 -0.98 -10.52
N GLU A 4 1.85 -1.06 -11.47
CA GLU A 4 2.24 -2.34 -12.08
C GLU A 4 3.44 -2.99 -11.39
N SER A 5 4.20 -2.23 -10.58
CA SER A 5 5.35 -2.74 -9.83
C SER A 5 5.30 -2.38 -8.34
N GLU A 6 6.03 -3.17 -7.54
CA GLU A 6 6.23 -2.94 -6.10
C GLU A 6 7.00 -1.65 -5.83
N GLN A 7 8.02 -1.35 -6.65
CA GLN A 7 8.81 -0.13 -6.51
C GLN A 7 7.94 1.11 -6.74
N ASP A 8 7.15 1.13 -7.82
CA ASP A 8 6.27 2.27 -8.11
C ASP A 8 5.22 2.46 -7.01
N LEU A 9 4.73 1.37 -6.41
CA LEU A 9 3.80 1.44 -5.29
C LEU A 9 4.45 2.05 -4.06
N GLN A 10 5.69 1.65 -3.75
CA GLN A 10 6.46 2.20 -2.63
C GLN A 10 6.70 3.69 -2.83
N GLU A 11 7.17 4.12 -4.01
CA GLU A 11 7.41 5.53 -4.31
C GLU A 11 6.13 6.37 -4.19
N LEU A 12 5.01 5.86 -4.69
CA LEU A 12 3.72 6.55 -4.61
C LEU A 12 3.23 6.66 -3.15
N VAL A 13 3.39 5.60 -2.36
CA VAL A 13 3.04 5.60 -0.94
C VAL A 13 3.94 6.57 -0.15
N ASP A 14 5.23 6.62 -0.45
CA ASP A 14 6.18 7.55 0.19
C ASP A 14 5.86 9.01 -0.17
N GLN A 15 5.52 9.26 -1.44
CA GLN A 15 5.06 10.58 -1.87
C GLN A 15 3.77 10.98 -1.16
N LEU A 16 2.80 10.06 -1.04
CA LEU A 16 1.55 10.31 -0.34
C LEU A 16 1.79 10.64 1.14
N ASP A 17 2.64 9.88 1.83
CA ASP A 17 2.98 10.10 3.23
C ASP A 17 3.62 11.49 3.41
N ARG A 18 4.62 11.81 2.59
CA ARG A 18 5.28 13.12 2.61
C ARG A 18 4.30 14.26 2.39
N THR A 19 3.50 14.19 1.34
CA THR A 19 2.52 15.24 1.02
C THR A 19 1.46 15.34 2.12
N SER A 20 0.96 14.22 2.65
CA SER A 20 -0.02 14.23 3.75
C SER A 20 0.51 14.97 4.98
N LYS A 21 1.78 14.74 5.35
CA LYS A 21 2.44 15.43 6.45
C LYS A 21 2.58 16.94 6.24
N GLU A 22 2.84 17.37 5.00
CA GLU A 22 2.88 18.80 4.65
C GLU A 22 1.53 19.50 4.92
N TYR A 23 0.42 18.75 4.88
CA TYR A 23 -0.93 19.22 5.23
C TYR A 23 -1.34 18.91 6.68
N GLY A 24 -0.44 18.38 7.53
CA GLY A 24 -0.75 17.98 8.91
C GLY A 24 -1.61 16.72 9.03
N LEU A 25 -1.66 15.89 7.98
CA LEU A 25 -2.33 14.59 7.96
C LEU A 25 -1.32 13.46 8.19
N ASP A 26 -1.80 12.36 8.76
CA ASP A 26 -0.98 11.16 9.01
C ASP A 26 -1.70 9.90 8.52
N ILE A 27 -0.93 8.95 7.99
CA ILE A 27 -1.46 7.69 7.46
C ILE A 27 -1.58 6.68 8.59
N ASN A 28 -2.82 6.22 8.84
CA ASN A 28 -3.04 5.12 9.77
C ASN A 28 -2.65 3.78 9.13
N ILE A 29 -1.44 3.31 9.43
CA ILE A 29 -0.84 2.06 8.93
C ILE A 29 -1.74 0.84 9.22
N GLN A 30 -2.41 0.79 10.36
CA GLN A 30 -3.28 -0.34 10.74
C GLN A 30 -4.55 -0.43 9.89
N LYS A 31 -5.04 0.71 9.38
CA LYS A 31 -6.22 0.79 8.50
C LYS A 31 -5.85 0.68 7.02
N THR A 32 -4.61 0.99 6.67
CA THR A 32 -4.11 0.92 5.29
C THR A 32 -3.66 -0.50 4.94
N LYS A 33 -4.13 -1.00 3.80
CA LYS A 33 -3.88 -2.38 3.36
C LYS A 33 -3.50 -2.39 1.88
N THR A 34 -2.71 -3.38 1.47
CA THR A 34 -2.32 -3.59 0.07
C THR A 34 -3.02 -4.82 -0.50
N MET A 35 -3.22 -4.85 -1.81
CA MET A 35 -3.78 -6.00 -2.52
C MET A 35 -3.10 -6.12 -3.87
N VAL A 36 -2.74 -7.35 -4.25
CA VAL A 36 -2.23 -7.64 -5.59
C VAL A 36 -3.38 -8.15 -6.44
N ILE A 37 -3.49 -7.64 -7.66
CA ILE A 37 -4.46 -8.06 -8.67
C ILE A 37 -3.68 -8.70 -9.82
N ASN A 38 -3.70 -10.02 -9.89
CA ASN A 38 -3.13 -10.80 -10.99
C ASN A 38 -4.11 -11.93 -11.37
N LYS A 39 -3.91 -12.53 -12.54
CA LYS A 39 -4.73 -13.68 -13.00
C LYS A 39 -4.34 -15.00 -12.31
N GLU A 40 -3.17 -15.04 -11.68
CA GLU A 40 -2.66 -16.22 -11.00
C GLU A 40 -3.30 -16.40 -9.63
N MET A 41 -3.43 -17.66 -9.18
CA MET A 41 -3.94 -17.96 -7.84
C MET A 41 -2.97 -17.54 -6.73
N GLU A 42 -1.67 -17.62 -7.01
CA GLU A 42 -0.64 -17.17 -6.07
C GLU A 42 -0.39 -15.67 -6.25
N LYS A 43 -0.57 -14.94 -5.16
CA LYS A 43 -0.27 -13.52 -5.10
C LYS A 43 1.13 -13.35 -4.53
N PRO A 44 2.06 -12.69 -5.24
CA PRO A 44 3.37 -12.40 -4.69
C PRO A 44 3.23 -11.58 -3.40
N LYS A 45 4.13 -11.84 -2.44
CA LYS A 45 4.24 -11.03 -1.22
C LYS A 45 4.88 -9.70 -1.57
N MET A 46 4.21 -8.62 -1.21
CA MET A 46 4.68 -7.24 -1.37
C MET A 46 5.30 -6.76 -0.05
N ASN A 47 6.41 -6.04 -0.12
CA ASN A 47 7.11 -5.50 1.04
C ASN A 47 6.96 -3.98 1.15
N ILE A 48 5.73 -3.46 0.98
CA ILE A 48 5.44 -2.02 1.08
C ILE A 48 5.51 -1.56 2.53
N LYS A 49 6.25 -0.48 2.78
CA LYS A 49 6.45 0.06 4.13
C LYS A 49 6.04 1.53 4.23
N ILE A 50 5.49 1.91 5.39
CA ILE A 50 5.28 3.29 5.81
C ILE A 50 5.93 3.43 7.19
N HIS A 51 6.74 4.45 7.40
CA HIS A 51 7.47 4.65 8.68
C HIS A 51 8.31 3.44 9.13
N GLY A 52 8.74 2.59 8.19
CA GLY A 52 9.46 1.34 8.48
C GLY A 52 8.56 0.16 8.86
N GLU A 53 7.26 0.37 9.04
CA GLU A 53 6.28 -0.70 9.30
C GLU A 53 5.74 -1.26 7.98
N LEU A 54 5.59 -2.59 7.92
CA LEU A 54 5.08 -3.28 6.75
C LEU A 54 3.55 -3.18 6.68
N LEU A 55 3.03 -2.76 5.52
CA LEU A 55 1.59 -2.73 5.29
C LEU A 55 1.01 -4.13 5.17
N HIS A 56 -0.19 -4.31 5.73
CA HIS A 56 -0.88 -5.59 5.68
C HIS A 56 -1.44 -5.88 4.28
N GLN A 57 -0.95 -6.93 3.64
CA GLN A 57 -1.47 -7.40 2.35
C GLN A 57 -2.69 -8.30 2.54
N VAL A 58 -3.81 -7.95 1.91
CA VAL A 58 -5.05 -8.75 1.91
C VAL A 58 -5.26 -9.49 0.60
N LYS A 59 -6.03 -10.59 0.67
CA LYS A 59 -6.42 -11.36 -0.52
C LYS A 59 -7.44 -10.61 -1.36
N SER A 60 -8.40 -9.95 -0.74
CA SER A 60 -9.45 -9.18 -1.38
C SER A 60 -9.98 -8.10 -0.43
N PHE A 61 -10.34 -6.95 -0.99
CA PHE A 61 -11.20 -6.01 -0.29
C PHE A 61 -12.66 -6.45 -0.45
N LEU A 62 -13.40 -6.50 0.64
CA LEU A 62 -14.85 -6.68 0.60
C LEU A 62 -15.46 -5.32 0.34
N TYR A 63 -15.99 -5.12 -0.85
CA TYR A 63 -16.84 -3.97 -1.15
C TYR A 63 -18.28 -4.41 -0.85
N LEU A 64 -18.88 -3.76 0.15
CA LEU A 64 -20.28 -3.95 0.54
C LEU A 64 -21.20 -3.09 -0.35
#